data_AF-U6A5Y8-F1
#
_entry.id   AF-U6A5Y8-F1
#
_cell.length_a   1.000
_cell.length_b   1.000
_cell.length_c   1.000
_cell.angle_alpha   90.00
_cell.angle_beta   90.00
_cell.angle_gamma   90.00
#
_symmetry.space_group_name_H-M   'P 1'
#
loop_
_entity.id
_entity.type
_entity.pdbx_description
1 polymer ?
#
loop_
_entity_poly.entity_id
_entity_poly.type
_entity_poly.pdbx_seq_one_letter_code
_entity_poly.pdbx_strand_id
1 'polypeptide(L)'
;FTFFIILMFSVTYWFYSPRWETSVKIFKVTISSQVFRSFGASLGGFMMMISSLFLFLIFLNLLGLIPYVFSPTSHLVVSLSIGLPMWLCLIVSAVMYNFSSVVASLLPMGAPAALNPFLVLVESVSIFVRPITLSVRLMANMSAGHIVLGLVGNYLTAALFSISLSTMSLLVLIQVFYTIFEFGISLIQA
;
A
#
# COMPACT_ATOMS: atom_id res chain seq x y z
N PHE A 1 13.84 -8.31 -15.18
CA PHE A 1 12.56 -8.16 -14.46
C PHE A 1 11.69 -7.06 -15.06
N THR A 2 12.22 -5.84 -15.20
CA THR A 2 11.58 -4.73 -15.94
C THR A 2 11.19 -5.12 -17.37
N PHE A 3 12.05 -5.86 -18.09
CA PHE A 3 11.76 -6.35 -19.44
C PHE A 3 10.54 -7.31 -19.50
N PHE A 4 10.36 -8.16 -18.49
CA PHE A 4 9.22 -9.08 -18.41
C PHE A 4 7.91 -8.33 -18.16
N ILE A 5 7.94 -7.30 -17.30
CA ILE A 5 6.79 -6.43 -17.05
C ILE A 5 6.40 -5.63 -18.29
N ILE A 6 7.40 -5.10 -19.02
CA ILE A 6 7.20 -4.40 -20.29
C ILE A 6 6.60 -5.34 -21.34
N LEU A 7 7.07 -6.58 -21.42
CA LEU A 7 6.55 -7.57 -22.36
C LEU A 7 5.11 -7.99 -22.03
N MET A 8 4.78 -8.13 -20.74
CA MET A 8 3.40 -8.40 -20.30
C MET A 8 2.42 -7.27 -20.63
N PHE A 9 2.87 -6.01 -20.58
CA PHE A 9 2.08 -4.85 -21.00
C PHE A 9 2.05 -4.65 -22.52
N SER A 10 3.09 -5.01 -23.26
CA SER A 10 3.09 -4.86 -24.72
C SER A 10 2.21 -5.91 -25.40
N VAL A 11 2.07 -7.10 -24.82
CA VAL A 11 1.25 -8.20 -25.37
C VAL A 11 -0.23 -7.82 -25.44
N THR A 12 -0.74 -6.97 -24.55
CA THR A 12 -2.16 -6.53 -24.59
C THR A 12 -2.49 -5.66 -25.81
N TYR A 13 -1.50 -5.03 -26.43
CA TYR A 13 -1.71 -4.17 -27.60
C TYR A 13 -1.61 -4.93 -28.92
N TRP A 14 -0.91 -6.07 -28.96
CA TRP A 14 -0.54 -6.76 -30.20
C TRP A 14 -1.29 -8.08 -30.40
N PHE A 15 -1.72 -8.73 -29.33
CA PHE A 15 -2.48 -9.99 -29.38
C PHE A 15 -3.87 -9.83 -28.79
N TYR A 16 -4.74 -10.82 -29.03
CA TYR A 16 -6.00 -10.97 -28.30
C TYR A 16 -5.76 -10.91 -26.78
N SER A 17 -6.73 -10.37 -26.05
CA SER A 17 -6.61 -10.11 -24.61
C SER A 17 -6.09 -11.34 -23.85
N PRO A 18 -4.85 -11.30 -23.32
CA PRO A 18 -4.28 -12.45 -22.64
C PRO A 18 -5.04 -12.71 -21.33
N ARG A 19 -4.99 -13.95 -20.83
CA ARG A 19 -5.60 -14.31 -19.53
C ARG A 19 -5.07 -13.47 -18.35
N TRP A 20 -3.88 -12.88 -18.50
CA TRP A 20 -3.31 -11.93 -17.54
C TRP A 20 -4.06 -10.59 -17.52
N GLU A 21 -4.61 -10.14 -18.64
CA GLU A 21 -5.39 -8.90 -18.68
C GLU A 21 -6.68 -9.04 -17.88
N THR A 22 -7.30 -10.23 -17.89
CA THR A 22 -8.54 -10.46 -17.13
C THR A 22 -8.29 -10.40 -15.62
N SER A 23 -7.17 -10.93 -15.10
CA SER A 23 -6.84 -10.82 -13.68
C SER A 23 -6.60 -9.37 -13.27
N VAL A 24 -5.86 -8.60 -14.07
CA VAL A 24 -5.64 -7.16 -13.83
C VAL A 24 -6.95 -6.38 -13.92
N LYS A 25 -7.84 -6.73 -14.85
CA LYS A 25 -9.14 -6.07 -15.02
C LYS A 25 -10.04 -6.26 -13.80
N ILE A 26 -10.02 -7.43 -13.14
CA ILE A 26 -10.77 -7.67 -11.90
C ILE A 26 -10.35 -6.65 -10.83
N PHE A 27 -9.04 -6.50 -10.59
CA PHE A 27 -8.53 -5.51 -9.62
C PHE A 27 -8.87 -4.06 -10.01
N LYS A 28 -8.81 -3.71 -11.31
CA LYS A 28 -9.21 -2.37 -11.78
C LYS A 28 -10.69 -2.07 -11.53
N VAL A 29 -11.56 -3.05 -11.74
CA VAL A 29 -13.01 -2.87 -11.56
C VAL A 29 -13.39 -2.80 -10.09
N THR A 30 -12.74 -3.58 -9.22
CA THR A 30 -13.00 -3.49 -7.77
C THR A 30 -12.57 -2.14 -7.23
N ILE A 31 -11.36 -1.67 -7.53
CA ILE A 31 -10.89 -0.36 -7.03
C ILE A 31 -11.71 0.80 -7.60
N SER A 32 -12.05 0.77 -8.89
CA SER A 32 -12.86 1.85 -9.49
C SER A 32 -14.23 1.94 -8.80
N SER A 33 -14.87 0.80 -8.51
CA SER A 33 -16.15 0.78 -7.79
C SER A 33 -16.06 1.35 -6.36
N GLN A 34 -14.92 1.17 -5.68
CA GLN A 34 -14.69 1.75 -4.36
C GLN A 34 -14.43 3.27 -4.44
N VAL A 35 -13.64 3.71 -5.43
CA VAL A 35 -13.38 5.14 -5.63
C VAL A 35 -14.65 5.88 -6.01
N PHE A 36 -15.55 5.27 -6.80
CA PHE A 36 -16.86 5.85 -7.13
C PHE A 36 -17.72 6.14 -5.89
N ARG A 37 -17.57 5.37 -4.81
CA ARG A 37 -18.28 5.60 -3.54
C ARG A 37 -17.65 6.72 -2.71
N SER A 38 -16.43 7.14 -3.05
CA SER A 38 -15.72 8.19 -2.34
C SER A 38 -16.00 9.57 -2.94
N PHE A 39 -15.92 10.62 -2.12
CA PHE A 39 -16.12 12.02 -2.53
C PHE A 39 -15.10 12.52 -3.57
N GLY A 40 -14.05 11.75 -3.87
CA GLY A 40 -13.05 12.08 -4.89
C GLY A 40 -13.50 11.86 -6.34
N ALA A 41 -14.69 11.28 -6.58
CA ALA A 41 -15.21 11.05 -7.93
C ALA A 41 -15.47 12.35 -8.73
N SER A 42 -15.60 13.49 -8.05
CA SER A 42 -15.79 14.81 -8.67
C SER A 42 -14.53 15.35 -9.36
N LEU A 43 -13.36 14.81 -9.04
CA LEU A 43 -12.09 15.18 -9.66
C LEU A 43 -11.87 14.36 -10.94
N GLY A 44 -11.91 15.04 -12.09
CA GLY A 44 -11.64 14.42 -13.39
C GLY A 44 -10.28 13.70 -13.39
N GLY A 45 -10.27 12.43 -13.83
CA GLY A 45 -9.05 11.61 -13.90
C GLY A 45 -8.58 11.00 -12.58
N PHE A 46 -9.15 11.38 -11.43
CA PHE A 46 -8.74 10.86 -10.11
C PHE A 46 -8.92 9.34 -9.99
N MET A 47 -10.00 8.80 -10.56
CA MET A 47 -10.23 7.35 -10.60
C MET A 47 -9.14 6.60 -11.37
N MET A 48 -8.68 7.15 -12.50
CA MET A 48 -7.63 6.53 -13.28
C MET A 48 -6.29 6.59 -12.54
N MET A 49 -6.00 7.72 -11.89
CA MET A 49 -4.81 7.87 -11.06
C MET A 49 -4.78 6.84 -9.92
N ILE A 50 -5.84 6.76 -9.09
CA ILE A 50 -5.88 5.79 -7.98
C ILE A 50 -5.79 4.36 -8.48
N SER A 51 -6.56 4.00 -9.52
CA SER A 51 -6.53 2.61 -10.02
C SER A 51 -5.16 2.22 -10.57
N SER A 52 -4.42 3.14 -11.18
CA SER A 52 -3.05 2.91 -11.62
C SER A 52 -2.06 2.77 -10.46
N LEU A 53 -2.16 3.62 -9.43
CA LEU A 53 -1.31 3.58 -8.24
C LEU A 53 -1.52 2.31 -7.43
N PHE A 54 -2.77 1.90 -7.24
CA PHE A 54 -3.13 0.67 -6.55
C PHE A 54 -2.51 -0.55 -7.23
N LEU A 55 -2.67 -0.66 -8.56
CA LEU A 55 -2.02 -1.74 -9.32
C LEU A 55 -0.50 -1.70 -9.22
N PHE A 56 0.09 -0.51 -9.32
CA PHE A 56 1.53 -0.34 -9.19
C PHE A 56 2.04 -0.81 -7.82
N LEU A 57 1.35 -0.47 -6.73
CA LEU A 57 1.70 -0.93 -5.38
C LEU A 57 1.54 -2.43 -5.24
N ILE A 58 0.44 -3.03 -5.72
CA ILE A 58 0.26 -4.50 -5.72
C ILE A 58 1.44 -5.18 -6.41
N PHE A 59 1.82 -4.70 -7.60
CA PHE A 59 2.92 -5.30 -8.34
C PHE A 59 4.25 -5.20 -7.60
N LEU A 60 4.60 -4.02 -7.08
CA LEU A 60 5.85 -3.88 -6.32
C LEU A 60 5.89 -4.75 -5.07
N ASN A 61 4.76 -4.83 -4.37
CA ASN A 61 4.61 -5.58 -3.13
C ASN A 61 4.73 -7.10 -3.37
N LEU A 62 4.03 -7.64 -4.36
CA LEU A 62 4.09 -9.06 -4.72
C LEU A 62 5.47 -9.46 -5.26
N LEU A 63 6.12 -8.58 -6.02
CA LEU A 63 7.49 -8.82 -6.51
C LEU A 63 8.51 -8.79 -5.38
N GLY A 64 8.26 -7.99 -4.35
CA GLY A 64 9.07 -7.95 -3.14
C GLY A 64 9.12 -9.30 -2.43
N LEU A 65 8.03 -10.06 -2.41
CA LEU A 65 7.95 -11.34 -1.70
C LEU A 65 8.82 -12.46 -2.32
N ILE A 66 9.30 -12.29 -3.55
CA ILE A 66 10.14 -13.29 -4.23
C ILE A 66 11.49 -13.39 -3.52
N PRO A 67 11.99 -14.60 -3.20
CA PRO A 67 13.27 -14.75 -2.53
C PRO A 67 14.40 -14.13 -3.36
N TYR A 68 15.34 -13.47 -2.67
CA TYR A 68 16.48 -12.75 -3.24
C TYR A 68 16.14 -11.49 -4.05
N VAL A 69 14.87 -11.07 -4.11
CA VAL A 69 14.50 -9.77 -4.69
C VAL A 69 14.43 -8.73 -3.59
N PHE A 70 15.12 -7.60 -3.78
CA PHE A 70 15.02 -6.47 -2.88
C PHE A 70 13.73 -5.68 -3.18
N SER A 71 12.87 -5.49 -2.18
CA SER A 71 11.61 -4.77 -2.34
C SER A 71 11.83 -3.25 -2.23
N PRO A 72 11.58 -2.46 -3.30
CA PRO A 72 11.79 -1.01 -3.25
C PRO A 72 10.81 -0.30 -2.30
N THR A 73 9.67 -0.92 -1.98
CA THR A 73 8.66 -0.40 -1.04
C THR A 73 9.07 -0.50 0.43
N SER A 74 10.14 -1.24 0.75
CA SER A 74 10.73 -1.29 2.11
C SER A 74 11.46 0.01 2.48
N HIS A 75 11.80 0.85 1.50
CA HIS A 75 12.42 2.15 1.76
C HIS A 75 11.36 3.23 1.98
N LEU A 76 11.46 3.93 3.11
CA LEU A 76 10.57 5.05 3.44
C LEU A 76 10.59 6.15 2.37
N VAL A 77 11.73 6.38 1.72
CA VAL A 77 11.86 7.40 0.67
C VAL A 77 10.92 7.12 -0.51
N VAL A 78 10.76 5.85 -0.89
CA VAL A 78 9.89 5.45 -2.00
C VAL A 78 8.41 5.54 -1.61
N SER A 79 8.04 5.08 -0.41
CA SER A 79 6.66 5.17 0.05
C SER A 79 6.22 6.61 0.31
N LEU A 80 7.13 7.47 0.78
CA LEU A 80 6.87 8.89 0.99
C LEU A 80 6.80 9.66 -0.33
N SER A 81 7.66 9.36 -1.31
CA SER A 81 7.65 10.04 -2.62
C SER A 81 6.38 9.79 -3.42
N ILE A 82 5.72 8.64 -3.24
CA ILE A 82 4.42 8.34 -3.84
C ILE A 82 3.28 8.96 -3.00
N GLY A 83 3.36 8.87 -1.67
CA GLY A 83 2.30 9.32 -0.76
C GLY A 83 2.14 10.84 -0.66
N LEU A 84 3.24 11.59 -0.55
CA LEU A 84 3.22 13.04 -0.38
C LEU A 84 2.54 13.78 -1.56
N PRO A 85 2.91 13.53 -2.83
CA PRO A 85 2.27 14.21 -3.96
C PRO A 85 0.78 13.93 -4.04
N MET A 86 0.36 12.68 -3.83
CA MET A 86 -1.06 12.31 -3.85
C MET A 86 -1.86 13.04 -2.77
N TRP A 87 -1.30 13.11 -1.56
CA TRP A 87 -1.93 13.84 -0.46
C TRP A 87 -1.96 15.36 -0.69
N LEU A 88 -0.86 15.95 -1.18
CA LEU A 88 -0.79 17.37 -1.50
C LEU A 88 -1.81 17.75 -2.59
N CYS A 89 -1.93 16.96 -3.66
CA CYS A 89 -2.90 17.19 -4.72
C CYS A 89 -4.34 17.24 -4.17
N LEU A 90 -4.68 16.33 -3.25
CA LEU A 90 -6.01 16.30 -2.63
C LEU A 90 -6.27 17.56 -1.80
N ILE A 91 -5.34 17.98 -0.95
CA ILE A 91 -5.52 19.19 -0.12
C ILE A 91 -5.59 20.44 -0.98
N VAL A 92 -4.69 20.60 -1.94
CA VAL A 92 -4.70 21.77 -2.84
C VAL A 92 -6.03 21.81 -3.58
N SER A 93 -6.52 20.69 -4.12
CA SER A 93 -7.81 20.65 -4.79
C SER A 93 -8.96 21.06 -3.85
N ALA A 94 -8.98 20.56 -2.62
CA ALA A 94 -10.04 20.87 -1.65
C ALA A 94 -10.06 22.36 -1.28
N VAL A 95 -8.89 22.96 -1.05
CA VAL A 95 -8.71 24.38 -0.73
C VAL A 95 -9.16 25.26 -1.89
N MET A 96 -8.84 24.89 -3.13
CA MET A 96 -9.18 25.66 -4.33
C MET A 96 -10.68 25.61 -4.66
N TYR A 97 -11.33 24.45 -4.52
CA TYR A 97 -12.75 24.31 -4.85
C TYR A 97 -13.67 24.86 -3.77
N ASN A 98 -13.39 24.62 -2.48
CA ASN A 98 -14.25 25.08 -1.39
C ASN A 98 -13.44 25.39 -0.11
N PHE A 99 -12.86 26.59 -0.06
CA PHE A 99 -12.11 27.03 1.13
C PHE A 99 -12.95 27.01 2.42
N SER A 100 -14.21 27.45 2.35
CA SER A 100 -15.11 27.50 3.50
C SER A 100 -15.43 26.13 4.08
N SER A 101 -15.61 25.10 3.24
CA SER A 101 -15.87 23.74 3.70
C SER A 101 -14.62 23.08 4.28
N VAL A 102 -13.43 23.38 3.76
CA VAL A 102 -12.16 22.91 4.32
C VAL A 102 -11.94 23.53 5.70
N VAL A 103 -12.16 24.83 5.86
CA VAL A 103 -12.05 25.48 7.18
C VAL A 103 -13.10 24.96 8.15
N ALA A 104 -14.34 24.72 7.69
CA ALA A 104 -15.36 24.09 8.51
C ALA A 104 -14.99 22.65 8.92
N SER A 105 -14.28 21.90 8.07
CA SER A 105 -13.85 20.54 8.39
C SER A 105 -12.78 20.47 9.50
N LEU A 106 -12.09 21.59 9.79
CA LEU A 106 -11.15 21.67 10.91
C LEU A 106 -11.83 21.65 12.28
N LEU A 107 -13.15 21.91 12.35
CA LEU A 107 -13.93 21.82 13.58
C LEU A 107 -15.09 20.83 13.42
N PRO A 108 -15.19 19.78 14.26
CA PRO A 108 -16.37 18.94 14.29
C PRO A 108 -17.57 19.77 14.77
N MET A 109 -18.73 19.54 14.14
CA MET A 109 -19.97 20.21 14.55
C MET A 109 -20.32 19.85 16.00
N GLY A 110 -20.54 20.88 16.83
CA GLY A 110 -20.99 20.72 18.21
C GLY A 110 -19.91 20.84 19.30
N ALA A 111 -18.68 21.23 18.96
CA ALA A 111 -17.64 21.47 19.98
C ALA A 111 -17.94 22.75 20.82
N PRO A 112 -17.74 22.71 22.15
CA PRO A 112 -17.92 23.87 23.02
C PRO A 112 -16.88 24.96 22.71
N ALA A 113 -17.33 26.22 22.61
CA ALA A 113 -16.56 27.36 22.10
C ALA A 113 -15.20 27.59 22.78
N ALA A 114 -15.05 27.21 24.05
CA ALA A 114 -13.79 27.36 24.81
C ALA A 114 -12.66 26.44 24.31
N LEU A 115 -12.97 25.25 23.77
CA LEU A 115 -11.96 24.29 23.29
C LEU A 115 -11.65 24.40 21.79
N ASN A 116 -12.40 25.21 21.06
CA ASN A 116 -12.24 25.40 19.61
C ASN A 116 -10.79 25.69 19.15
N PRO A 117 -10.04 26.63 19.76
CA PRO A 117 -8.68 26.93 19.27
C PRO A 117 -7.71 25.76 19.46
N PHE A 118 -7.86 24.99 20.54
CA PHE A 118 -7.02 23.81 20.77
C PHE A 118 -7.33 22.68 19.79
N LEU A 119 -8.62 22.45 19.51
CA LEU A 119 -9.04 21.40 18.59
C LEU A 119 -8.55 21.66 17.17
N VAL A 120 -8.62 22.91 16.68
CA VAL A 120 -8.11 23.27 15.34
C VAL A 120 -6.62 22.98 15.22
N LEU A 121 -5.83 23.25 16.27
CA LEU A 121 -4.40 22.92 16.27
C LEU A 121 -4.18 21.41 16.14
N VAL A 122 -4.90 20.60 16.92
CA VAL A 122 -4.77 19.14 16.85
C VAL A 122 -5.20 18.60 15.48
N GLU A 123 -6.29 19.10 14.90
CA GLU A 123 -6.75 18.66 13.58
C GLU A 123 -5.79 19.10 12.47
N SER A 124 -5.19 20.29 12.58
CA SER A 124 -4.15 20.71 11.64
C SER A 124 -2.94 19.76 11.67
N VAL A 125 -2.50 19.35 12.87
CA VAL A 125 -1.43 18.36 13.03
C VAL A 125 -1.86 16.99 12.51
N SER A 126 -3.11 16.56 12.75
CA SER A 126 -3.63 15.27 12.29
C SER A 126 -3.64 15.17 10.76
N ILE A 127 -3.97 16.27 10.07
CA ILE A 127 -3.94 16.38 8.61
C ILE A 127 -2.50 16.19 8.11
N PHE A 128 -1.51 16.88 8.69
CA PHE A 128 -0.09 16.76 8.29
C PHE A 128 0.53 15.38 8.58
N VAL A 129 0.10 14.69 9.64
CA VAL A 129 0.64 13.37 10.03
C VAL A 129 0.06 12.24 9.16
N ARG A 130 -1.10 12.44 8.51
CA ARG A 130 -1.77 11.45 7.65
C ARG A 130 -0.91 10.86 6.52
N PRO A 131 -0.22 11.65 5.66
CA PRO A 131 0.62 11.08 4.61
C PRO A 131 1.81 10.31 5.17
N ILE A 132 2.40 10.81 6.26
CA ILE A 132 3.53 10.16 6.93
C ILE A 132 3.11 8.79 7.48
N THR A 133 1.98 8.73 8.18
CA THR A 133 1.47 7.47 8.75
C THR A 133 1.09 6.44 7.69
N LEU A 134 0.55 6.86 6.55
CA LEU A 134 0.28 5.97 5.41
C LEU A 134 1.59 5.38 4.85
N SER A 135 2.58 6.22 4.60
CA SER A 135 3.88 5.81 4.04
C SER A 135 4.69 4.92 5.00
N VAL A 136 4.69 5.25 6.30
CA VAL A 136 5.34 4.43 7.34
C VAL A 136 4.64 3.09 7.49
N ARG A 137 3.30 3.04 7.41
CA ARG A 137 2.56 1.77 7.46
C ARG A 137 3.04 0.83 6.36
N LEU A 138 3.09 1.30 5.11
CA LEU A 138 3.53 0.52 3.96
C LEU A 138 4.96 0.01 4.11
N MET A 139 5.87 0.90 4.53
CA MET A 139 7.27 0.54 4.76
C MET A 139 7.44 -0.46 5.91
N ALA A 140 6.78 -0.25 7.05
CA ALA A 140 6.95 -1.06 8.25
C ALA A 140 6.52 -2.51 8.02
N ASN A 141 5.36 -2.72 7.40
CA ASN A 141 4.87 -4.06 7.15
C ASN A 141 5.75 -4.82 6.14
N MET A 142 6.20 -4.17 5.07
CA MET A 142 7.07 -4.82 4.09
C MET A 142 8.47 -5.10 4.62
N SER A 143 9.05 -4.18 5.40
CA SER A 143 10.35 -4.41 6.02
C SER A 143 10.28 -5.45 7.14
N ALA A 144 9.29 -5.39 8.02
CA ALA A 144 9.10 -6.37 9.10
C ALA A 144 8.91 -7.78 8.55
N GLY A 145 8.09 -7.95 7.51
CA GLY A 145 7.86 -9.25 6.89
C GLY A 145 9.14 -9.89 6.34
N HIS A 146 9.96 -9.11 5.64
CA HIS A 146 11.27 -9.57 5.16
C HIS A 146 12.24 -9.94 6.30
N ILE A 147 12.28 -9.13 7.36
CA ILE A 147 13.13 -9.40 8.52
C ILE A 147 12.70 -10.70 9.19
N VAL A 148 11.40 -10.91 9.44
CA VAL A 148 10.88 -12.13 10.07
C VAL A 148 11.14 -13.36 9.21
N LEU A 149 10.88 -13.28 7.89
CA LEU A 149 11.16 -14.36 6.95
C LEU A 149 12.66 -14.75 6.94
N GLY A 150 13.56 -13.76 6.99
CA GLY A 150 15.00 -14.00 7.07
C GLY A 150 15.42 -14.63 8.40
N LEU A 151 14.81 -14.20 9.50
CA LEU A 151 15.12 -14.70 10.84
C LEU A 151 14.67 -16.16 11.02
N VAL A 152 13.45 -16.49 10.57
CA VAL A 152 12.96 -17.88 10.54
C VAL A 152 13.79 -18.74 9.57
N GLY A 153 14.20 -18.19 8.42
CA GLY A 153 15.11 -18.85 7.49
C GLY A 153 16.46 -19.21 8.13
N ASN A 154 17.06 -18.29 8.89
CA ASN A 154 18.31 -18.56 9.61
C ASN A 154 18.13 -19.66 10.67
N TYR A 155 17.04 -19.63 11.44
CA TYR A 155 16.74 -20.71 12.38
C TYR A 155 16.52 -22.04 11.70
N LEU A 156 15.83 -22.08 10.55
CA LEU A 156 15.68 -23.30 9.75
C LEU A 156 17.03 -23.86 9.32
N THR A 157 17.95 -23.02 8.83
CA THR A 157 19.29 -23.50 8.43
C THR A 157 20.09 -24.04 9.62
N ALA A 158 20.07 -23.38 10.77
CA ALA A 158 20.74 -23.86 11.98
C ALA A 158 20.13 -25.17 12.49
N ALA A 159 18.80 -25.25 12.41
CA ALA A 159 18.04 -26.41 12.81
C ALA A 159 18.44 -27.63 11.94
N LEU A 160 18.56 -27.48 10.62
CA LEU A 160 18.96 -28.57 9.70
C LEU A 160 20.25 -29.29 10.12
N PHE A 161 21.20 -28.58 10.73
CA PHE A 161 22.50 -29.15 11.12
C PHE A 161 22.56 -29.69 12.56
N SER A 162 21.72 -29.20 13.47
CA SER A 162 21.94 -29.39 14.92
C SER A 162 20.80 -30.03 15.70
N ILE A 163 19.59 -30.09 15.12
CA ILE A 163 18.35 -30.31 15.86
C ILE A 163 17.55 -31.47 15.26
N SER A 164 16.62 -32.06 16.03
CA SER A 164 15.86 -33.24 15.64
C SER A 164 14.86 -32.99 14.51
N LEU A 165 14.49 -34.06 13.78
CA LEU A 165 13.60 -34.01 12.62
C LEU A 165 12.20 -33.47 12.94
N SER A 166 11.70 -33.74 14.16
CA SER A 166 10.37 -33.27 14.60
C SER A 166 10.29 -31.75 14.78
N THR A 167 11.37 -31.14 15.24
CA THR A 167 11.47 -29.68 15.34
C THR A 167 11.69 -29.00 13.99
N MET A 168 12.33 -29.67 13.01
CA MET A 168 12.38 -29.16 11.63
C MET A 168 10.98 -29.04 11.04
N SER A 169 10.19 -30.12 11.12
CA SER A 169 8.87 -30.15 10.48
C SER A 169 7.94 -29.08 11.06
N LEU A 170 8.03 -28.82 12.36
CA LEU A 170 7.31 -27.72 13.01
C LEU A 170 7.74 -26.35 12.48
N LEU A 171 9.06 -26.09 12.37
CA LEU A 171 9.56 -24.81 11.87
C LEU A 171 9.19 -24.58 10.40
N VAL A 172 9.24 -25.62 9.57
CA VAL A 172 8.81 -25.54 8.17
C VAL A 172 7.32 -25.20 8.08
N LEU A 173 6.49 -25.81 8.92
CA LEU A 173 5.06 -25.50 8.98
C LEU A 173 4.84 -24.01 9.32
N ILE A 174 5.52 -23.49 10.34
CA ILE A 174 5.44 -22.08 10.74
C ILE A 174 5.85 -21.16 9.57
N GLN A 175 6.94 -21.49 8.88
CA GLN A 175 7.42 -20.70 7.74
C GLN A 175 6.39 -20.66 6.60
N VAL A 176 5.78 -21.80 6.25
CA VAL A 176 4.75 -21.85 5.21
C VAL A 176 3.56 -20.97 5.59
N PHE A 177 3.05 -21.09 6.83
CA PHE A 177 1.97 -20.23 7.30
C PHE A 177 2.32 -18.75 7.26
N TYR A 178 3.54 -18.39 7.68
CA TYR A 178 3.98 -16.99 7.67
C TYR A 178 4.09 -16.44 6.25
N THR A 179 4.59 -17.21 5.28
CA THR A 179 4.64 -16.77 3.87
C THR A 179 3.25 -16.52 3.27
N ILE A 180 2.25 -17.34 3.62
CA ILE A 180 0.86 -17.14 3.19
C ILE A 180 0.29 -15.87 3.82
N PHE A 181 0.60 -15.63 5.09
CA PHE A 181 0.15 -14.44 5.82
C PHE A 181 0.74 -13.16 5.21
N GLU A 182 2.04 -13.14 4.90
CA GLU A 182 2.71 -12.02 4.24
C GLU A 182 2.13 -11.74 2.85
N PHE A 183 1.79 -12.78 2.07
CA PHE A 183 1.09 -12.61 0.80
C PHE A 183 -0.23 -11.85 1.01
N GLY A 184 -1.00 -12.20 2.04
CA GLY A 184 -2.23 -11.49 2.42
C GLY A 184 -1.99 -10.02 2.78
N ILE A 185 -1.00 -9.74 3.65
CA ILE A 185 -0.66 -8.36 4.04
C ILE A 185 -0.26 -7.52 2.82
N SER A 186 0.57 -8.07 1.94
CA SER A 186 1.08 -7.38 0.75
C SER A 186 -0.02 -6.89 -0.19
N LEU A 187 -1.14 -7.63 -0.26
CA LEU A 187 -2.31 -7.30 -1.07
C LEU A 187 -3.25 -6.31 -0.37
N ILE A 188 -3.47 -6.46 0.93
CA ILE A 188 -4.35 -5.58 1.73
C ILE A 188 -3.76 -4.16 1.85
N GLN A 189 -2.45 -4.06 1.80
CA GLN A 189 -1.74 -2.82 2.06
C GLN A 189 -1.48 -1.95 0.83
N ALA A 190 -1.58 -2.53 -0.35
CA ALA A 190 -1.58 -1.78 -1.60
C ALA A 190 -2.90 -1.00 -1.75
#